data_AF-A0A964LZ30-F1
#
_entry.id   AF-A0A964LZ30-F1
#
_cell.length_a   1.000
_cell.length_b   1.000
_cell.length_c   1.000
_cell.angle_alpha   90.00
_cell.angle_beta   90.00
_cell.angle_gamma   90.00
#
_symmetry.space_group_name_H-M   'P 1'
#
loop_
_entity.id
_entity.type
_entity.pdbx_description
1 polymer ?
#
loop_
_entity_poly.entity_id
_entity_poly.type
_entity_poly.pdbx_seq_one_letter_code
_entity_poly.pdbx_strand_id
1 'polypeptide(L)'
;MSKVAVTLKIDVTKINKEKLFKGQKGTYLDATIFLDLGEADQYGNHGMITQSVSKEDKDAGVRGEILGNGKIVWREEQQSPRNSQDQAARQPAPRQQSAPPDFDDAIPFAGLPYLASS
;
A
#
# COMPACT_ATOMS: atom_id res chain seq x y z
N MET A 1 -10.90 -15.27 -14.53
CA MET A 1 -11.14 -15.33 -13.07
C MET A 1 -9.87 -14.83 -12.41
N SER A 2 -9.87 -13.60 -11.90
CA SER A 2 -8.69 -13.05 -11.21
C SER A 2 -8.45 -13.83 -9.92
N LYS A 3 -7.20 -14.22 -9.69
CA LYS A 3 -6.81 -14.99 -8.49
C LYS A 3 -6.17 -14.06 -7.45
N VAL A 4 -6.47 -14.31 -6.17
CA VAL A 4 -5.86 -13.62 -5.03
C VAL A 4 -5.43 -14.67 -4.01
N ALA A 5 -4.20 -14.56 -3.52
CA ALA A 5 -3.70 -15.37 -2.42
C ALA A 5 -3.68 -14.54 -1.14
N VAL A 6 -4.21 -15.12 -0.07
CA VAL A 6 -4.42 -14.46 1.22
C VAL A 6 -3.84 -15.33 2.33
N THR A 7 -3.05 -14.73 3.20
CA THR A 7 -2.62 -15.33 4.46
C THR A 7 -3.60 -14.99 5.57
N LEU A 8 -3.92 -15.97 6.40
CA LEU A 8 -4.90 -15.85 7.46
C LEU A 8 -4.21 -16.00 8.81
N LYS A 9 -4.56 -15.13 9.77
CA LYS A 9 -4.21 -15.28 11.18
C LYS A 9 -5.50 -15.43 11.96
N ILE A 10 -5.65 -16.59 12.61
CA ILE A 10 -6.83 -16.95 13.38
C ILE A 10 -6.39 -17.17 14.83
N ASP A 11 -7.04 -16.44 15.74
CA ASP A 11 -6.95 -16.64 17.17
C ASP A 11 -7.86 -17.80 17.58
N VAL A 12 -7.25 -18.95 17.84
CA VAL A 12 -7.96 -20.17 18.21
C VAL A 12 -8.63 -20.10 19.59
N THR A 13 -8.24 -19.14 20.43
CA THR A 13 -8.82 -18.95 21.76
C THR A 13 -10.20 -18.31 21.70
N LYS A 14 -10.49 -17.58 20.62
CA LYS A 14 -11.79 -16.92 20.36
C LYS A 14 -12.77 -17.78 19.56
N ILE A 15 -12.40 -19.02 19.24
CA ILE A 15 -13.29 -19.92 18.51
C ILE A 15 -14.41 -20.37 19.44
N ASN A 16 -15.66 -20.09 19.05
CA ASN A 16 -16.81 -20.68 19.70
C ASN A 16 -16.86 -22.17 19.34
N LYS A 17 -16.53 -23.01 20.34
CA LYS A 17 -16.47 -24.46 20.19
C LYS A 17 -17.84 -25.12 20.04
N GLU A 18 -18.91 -24.46 20.46
CA GLU A 18 -20.28 -24.98 20.38
C GLU A 18 -20.80 -24.96 18.94
N LYS A 19 -20.29 -24.03 18.12
CA LYS A 19 -20.62 -23.92 16.69
C LYS A 19 -19.71 -24.77 15.79
N LEU A 20 -18.82 -25.58 16.38
CA LEU A 20 -18.04 -26.54 15.62
C LEU A 20 -18.90 -27.73 15.21
N PHE A 21 -18.69 -28.23 14.00
CA PHE A 21 -19.44 -29.36 13.48
C PHE A 21 -18.52 -30.51 13.07
N LYS A 22 -19.02 -31.75 13.19
CA LYS A 22 -18.30 -32.94 12.73
C LYS A 22 -18.55 -33.15 11.25
N GLY A 23 -17.48 -33.14 10.46
CA GLY A 23 -17.50 -33.59 9.07
C GLY A 23 -16.90 -34.99 8.95
N GLN A 24 -16.81 -35.50 7.72
CA GLN A 24 -16.38 -36.89 7.48
C GLN A 24 -14.95 -37.18 7.99
N LYS A 25 -14.04 -36.20 7.94
CA LYS A 25 -12.62 -36.39 8.28
C LYS A 25 -12.16 -35.61 9.52
N GLY A 26 -13.07 -34.97 10.26
CA GLY A 26 -12.66 -34.13 11.38
C GLY A 26 -13.73 -33.21 11.93
N THR A 27 -13.29 -32.25 12.73
CA THR A 27 -14.13 -31.17 13.26
C THR A 27 -13.82 -29.90 12.50
N TYR A 28 -14.86 -29.21 12.06
CA TYR A 28 -14.76 -28.06 11.17
C TYR A 28 -15.44 -26.85 11.80
N LEU A 29 -15.02 -25.68 11.34
CA LEU A 29 -15.62 -24.40 11.66
C LEU A 29 -15.90 -23.66 10.35
N ASP A 30 -17.05 -23.02 10.26
CA ASP A 30 -17.32 -22.10 9.17
C ASP A 30 -16.87 -20.70 9.56
N ALA A 31 -16.18 -20.02 8.65
CA ALA A 31 -15.75 -18.63 8.83
C ALA A 31 -15.96 -17.84 7.54
N THR A 32 -16.21 -16.55 7.71
CA THR A 32 -16.34 -15.57 6.62
C THR A 32 -15.20 -14.59 6.72
N ILE A 33 -14.60 -14.24 5.58
CA ILE A 33 -13.55 -13.23 5.50
C ILE A 33 -14.05 -12.05 4.69
N PHE A 34 -13.84 -10.85 5.23
CA PHE A 34 -14.10 -9.59 4.54
C PHE A 34 -12.75 -9.01 4.14
N LEU A 35 -12.50 -8.92 2.82
CA LEU A 35 -11.23 -8.42 2.27
C LEU A 35 -11.46 -7.15 1.48
N ASP A 36 -10.62 -6.15 1.76
CA ASP A 36 -10.38 -5.00 0.92
C ASP A 36 -9.23 -5.31 -0.05
N LEU A 37 -9.47 -5.15 -1.35
CA LEU A 37 -8.48 -5.41 -2.41
C LEU A 37 -7.62 -4.17 -2.71
N GLY A 38 -7.97 -3.01 -2.14
CA GLY A 38 -7.31 -1.73 -2.34
C GLY A 38 -6.08 -1.57 -1.46
N GLU A 39 -6.26 -0.97 -0.28
CA GLU A 39 -5.19 -0.65 0.65
C GLU A 39 -5.21 -1.54 1.89
N ALA A 40 -4.03 -1.80 2.43
CA ALA A 40 -3.90 -2.46 3.71
C ALA A 40 -4.09 -1.46 4.86
N ASP A 41 -4.55 -1.94 6.01
CA ASP A 41 -4.59 -1.18 7.25
C ASP A 41 -3.17 -0.87 7.78
N GLN A 42 -3.11 -0.12 8.90
CA GLN A 42 -1.85 0.24 9.58
C GLN A 42 -0.99 -0.96 10.01
N TYR A 43 -1.56 -2.16 10.08
CA TYR A 43 -0.89 -3.41 10.45
C TYR A 43 -0.59 -4.29 9.22
N GLY A 44 -0.87 -3.81 8.02
CA GLY A 44 -0.67 -4.55 6.77
C GLY A 44 -1.72 -5.64 6.52
N ASN A 45 -2.86 -5.63 7.23
CA ASN A 45 -3.98 -6.52 6.97
C ASN A 45 -4.93 -5.88 5.98
N HIS A 46 -5.61 -6.73 5.22
CA HIS A 46 -6.56 -6.33 4.20
C HIS A 46 -7.99 -6.64 4.63
N GLY A 47 -8.19 -7.13 5.86
CA GLY A 47 -9.48 -7.66 6.22
C GLY A 47 -9.53 -8.40 7.53
N MET A 48 -10.77 -8.72 7.91
CA MET A 48 -11.09 -9.44 9.14
C MET A 48 -11.79 -10.77 8.83
N ILE A 49 -11.60 -11.73 9.72
CA ILE A 49 -12.18 -13.06 9.69
C ILE A 49 -13.18 -13.16 10.84
N THR A 50 -14.41 -13.55 10.54
CA THR A 50 -15.47 -13.76 11.52
C THR A 50 -15.95 -15.21 11.47
N GLN A 51 -16.22 -15.80 12.63
CA GLN A 51 -16.87 -17.10 12.67
C GLN A 51 -18.29 -16.99 12.07
N SER A 52 -18.67 -17.92 11.22
CA SER A 52 -20.03 -17.96 10.70
C SER A 52 -20.99 -18.39 11.81
N VAL A 53 -22.12 -17.70 11.89
CA VAL A 53 -23.24 -18.09 12.74
C VAL A 53 -24.32 -18.77 11.90
N SER A 54 -25.24 -19.47 12.57
CA SER A 54 -26.37 -20.17 11.95
C SER A 54 -27.21 -19.23 11.07
N LYS A 55 -27.95 -19.77 10.11
CA LYS A 55 -28.80 -18.94 9.24
C LYS A 55 -29.80 -18.09 10.02
N GLU A 56 -30.40 -18.65 11.08
CA GLU A 56 -31.29 -17.91 11.99
C GLU A 56 -30.59 -16.77 12.72
N ASP A 57 -29.39 -17.01 13.26
CA ASP A 57 -28.58 -15.95 13.90
C ASP A 57 -28.23 -14.84 12.89
N LYS A 58 -27.87 -15.20 11.66
CA LYS A 58 -27.56 -14.22 10.60
C LYS A 58 -28.79 -13.38 10.25
N ASP A 59 -29.97 -13.98 10.15
CA ASP A 59 -31.23 -13.30 9.85
C ASP A 59 -31.64 -12.36 11.00
N ALA A 60 -31.37 -12.75 12.24
CA ALA A 60 -31.51 -11.92 13.43
C ALA A 60 -30.44 -10.82 13.56
N GLY A 61 -29.52 -10.69 12.60
CA GLY A 61 -28.45 -9.68 12.60
C GLY A 61 -27.31 -9.98 13.58
N VAL A 62 -27.26 -11.17 14.16
CA VAL A 62 -26.16 -11.60 15.03
C VAL A 62 -24.92 -11.80 14.16
N ARG A 63 -23.84 -11.09 14.52
CA ARG A 63 -22.53 -11.26 13.88
C ARG A 63 -21.70 -12.22 14.72
N GLY A 64 -20.99 -13.13 14.06
CA GLY A 64 -20.10 -14.04 14.76
C GLY A 64 -18.84 -13.36 15.26
N GLU A 65 -18.14 -14.06 16.16
CA GLU A 65 -16.92 -13.56 16.79
C GLU A 65 -15.83 -13.29 15.76
N ILE A 66 -15.08 -12.20 15.99
CA ILE A 66 -13.92 -11.85 15.16
C ILE A 66 -12.77 -12.77 15.57
N LEU A 67 -12.44 -13.69 14.67
CA LEU A 67 -11.40 -14.69 14.88
C LEU A 67 -10.01 -14.15 14.52
N GLY A 68 -9.90 -13.13 13.67
CA GLY A 68 -8.61 -12.54 13.32
C GLY A 68 -8.62 -11.80 12.00
N ASN A 69 -7.49 -11.80 11.30
CA ASN A 69 -7.26 -10.92 10.14
C ASN A 69 -6.71 -11.69 8.92
N GLY A 70 -7.03 -11.17 7.74
CA GLY A 70 -6.52 -11.63 6.46
C GLY A 70 -5.57 -10.61 5.84
N LYS A 71 -4.48 -11.09 5.21
CA LYS A 71 -3.53 -10.27 4.46
C LYS A 71 -3.35 -10.82 3.06
N ILE A 72 -3.56 -9.99 2.04
CA ILE A 72 -3.27 -10.35 0.66
C ILE A 72 -1.75 -10.42 0.48
N VAL A 73 -1.27 -11.55 -0.05
CA VAL A 73 0.16 -11.78 -0.33
C VAL A 73 0.48 -11.85 -1.81
N TRP A 74 -0.53 -12.09 -2.64
CA TRP A 74 -0.40 -12.09 -4.09
C TRP A 74 -1.74 -11.81 -4.75
N ARG A 75 -1.72 -11.08 -5.86
CA ARG A 75 -2.89 -10.84 -6.72
C ARG A 75 -2.45 -11.01 -8.17
N GLU A 76 -3.26 -11.68 -8.96
CA GLU A 76 -3.09 -11.74 -10.41
C GLU A 76 -3.34 -10.32 -10.94
N GLU A 77 -2.28 -9.63 -11.39
CA GLU A 77 -2.45 -8.41 -12.16
C GLU A 77 -3.18 -8.79 -13.44
N GLN A 78 -4.45 -8.41 -13.56
CA GLN A 78 -4.99 -8.17 -14.89
C GLN A 78 -4.05 -7.16 -15.55
N GLN A 79 -3.52 -7.50 -16.72
CA GLN A 79 -2.91 -6.53 -17.61
C GLN A 79 -3.98 -5.49 -17.98
N SER A 80 -4.27 -4.56 -17.06
CA SER A 80 -4.61 -3.21 -17.46
C SER A 80 -3.34 -2.67 -18.10
N PRO A 81 -3.39 -2.03 -19.28
CA PRO A 81 -2.23 -1.29 -19.75
C PRO A 81 -1.84 -0.32 -18.64
N ARG A 82 -0.74 -0.61 -17.96
CA ARG A 82 -0.07 0.34 -17.09
C ARG A 82 0.19 1.54 -17.98
N ASN A 83 -0.59 2.62 -17.82
CA ASN A 83 -0.04 3.93 -18.08
C ASN A 83 1.11 4.05 -17.08
N SER A 84 2.29 3.65 -17.55
CA SER A 84 3.56 3.85 -16.89
C SER A 84 3.79 5.35 -16.82
N GLN A 85 3.19 5.98 -15.83
CA GLN A 85 3.45 7.36 -15.46
C GLN A 85 3.76 7.45 -13.98
N ASP A 86 4.57 6.50 -13.51
CA ASP A 86 5.42 6.66 -12.34
C ASP A 86 6.74 5.91 -12.60
N GLN A 87 7.42 6.31 -13.69
CA GLN A 87 8.87 6.20 -13.69
C GLN A 87 9.41 7.38 -12.90
N ALA A 88 9.76 7.06 -11.67
CA ALA A 88 10.69 7.80 -10.84
C ALA A 88 11.73 8.51 -11.72
N ALA A 89 11.73 9.83 -11.62
CA ALA A 89 12.78 10.70 -12.14
C ALA A 89 14.12 10.31 -11.47
N ARG A 90 14.81 9.33 -12.06
CA ARG A 90 16.24 9.12 -11.85
C ARG A 90 16.97 10.24 -12.59
N GLN A 91 17.20 11.35 -11.90
CA GLN A 91 18.15 12.37 -12.34
C GLN A 91 19.55 11.73 -12.44
N PRO A 92 20.22 11.78 -13.60
CA PRO A 92 21.65 11.52 -13.67
C PRO A 92 22.42 12.73 -13.12
N ALA A 93 23.26 12.50 -12.11
CA ALA A 93 24.19 13.49 -11.58
C ALA A 93 25.23 13.89 -12.64
N PRO A 94 25.43 15.19 -12.94
CA PRO A 94 26.51 15.63 -13.80
C PRO A 94 27.83 15.72 -13.03
N ARG A 95 28.88 15.32 -13.75
CA ARG A 95 30.27 15.19 -13.34
C ARG A 95 30.84 16.51 -12.82
N GLN A 96 31.58 16.40 -11.73
CA GLN A 96 32.37 17.46 -11.12
C GLN A 96 33.74 17.53 -11.83
N GLN A 97 33.99 18.60 -12.60
CA GLN A 97 35.35 19.01 -12.98
C GLN A 97 35.38 20.47 -13.48
N SER A 98 36.48 21.15 -13.14
CA SER A 98 37.02 22.44 -13.61
C SER A 98 36.47 23.78 -13.09
N ALA A 99 37.30 24.37 -12.22
CA ALA A 99 37.67 25.79 -12.02
C ALA A 99 36.62 26.87 -11.70
N PRO A 100 36.89 27.78 -10.74
CA PRO A 100 36.03 28.94 -10.50
C PRO A 100 36.18 29.96 -11.65
N PRO A 101 35.08 30.52 -12.17
CA PRO A 101 35.14 31.74 -12.97
C PRO A 101 35.26 32.96 -12.05
N ASP A 102 36.39 33.66 -12.16
CA ASP A 102 36.59 35.02 -11.69
C ASP A 102 35.54 35.93 -12.33
N PHE A 103 34.69 36.53 -11.50
CA PHE A 103 33.77 37.60 -11.88
C PHE A 103 34.17 38.87 -11.13
N ASP A 104 35.31 39.46 -11.48
CA ASP A 104 35.66 40.84 -11.13
C ASP A 104 36.79 41.30 -12.05
N ASP A 105 36.41 41.79 -13.24
CA ASP A 105 37.10 42.84 -14.02
C ASP A 105 36.81 42.70 -15.51
N ALA A 106 35.77 43.43 -15.97
CA ALA A 106 35.67 44.09 -17.28
C ALA A 106 34.20 44.27 -17.66
N ILE A 107 33.56 45.33 -17.15
CA ILE A 107 32.44 45.94 -17.88
C ILE A 107 33.03 47.13 -18.66
N PRO A 108 33.22 47.03 -19.99
CA PRO A 108 33.59 48.17 -20.80
C PRO A 108 32.31 48.84 -21.30
N PHE A 109 31.74 49.74 -20.49
CA PHE A 109 30.78 50.71 -21.03
C PHE A 109 31.46 52.06 -21.16
N ALA A 110 31.80 52.34 -22.41
CA ALA A 110 32.30 53.61 -22.90
C ALA A 110 31.39 54.78 -22.50
N GLY A 111 32.02 55.92 -22.20
CA GLY A 111 31.44 57.23 -22.47
C GLY A 111 31.28 58.15 -21.26
N LEU A 112 32.32 58.98 -21.06
CA LEU A 112 32.30 60.45 -20.92
C LEU A 112 33.15 60.94 -19.73
N PRO A 113 34.30 61.62 -19.96
CA PRO A 113 34.91 62.42 -18.91
C PRO A 113 34.12 63.73 -18.75
N TYR A 114 33.57 63.90 -17.55
CA TYR A 114 33.07 65.18 -17.05
C TYR A 114 34.25 66.10 -16.68
N LEU A 115 34.01 67.38 -16.89
CA LEU A 115 34.90 68.55 -16.87
C LEU A 115 35.68 68.80 -15.57
N ALA A 116 36.74 69.61 -15.72
CA ALA A 116 37.30 70.62 -14.80
C ALA A 116 38.81 70.40 -14.59
N SER A 117 39.70 71.38 -14.50
CA SER A 117 39.69 72.83 -14.71
C SER A 117 41.17 73.25 -14.54
N SER A 118 41.54 74.33 -15.23
CA SER A 118 42.71 75.19 -14.99
C SER A 118 44.10 74.67 -15.35
#